data_AF-A0A946EC60-F1
#
_entry.id   AF-A0A946EC60-F1
#
_cell.length_a   1.000
_cell.length_b   1.000
_cell.length_c   1.000
_cell.angle_alpha   90.00
_cell.angle_beta   90.00
_cell.angle_gamma   90.00
#
_symmetry.space_group_name_H-M   'P 1'
#
loop_
_entity.id
_entity.type
_entity.pdbx_description
1 polymer ?
#
loop_
_entity_poly.entity_id
_entity_poly.type
_entity_poly.pdbx_seq_one_letter_code
_entity_poly.pdbx_strand_id
1 'polypeptide(L)'
;VIVTITEGIPVNDMVKVKEYLKDKEVTMIGPNCPGIMTAGEAKVGIMPGFIFKPGRIGIVSKSGTLTYEAVDQITKAGLGQSTAIGIGGDPIIGTTTKDAVKLLMEDADTDGIIMIGEIGGNLEAQAGEWIKANGTKPVVAFIAGETAPKGRTMGHAGAIVGGEEDTAQAKKRILRDCGVHVVDSPADIGIKMAELVGVTA
;
A
#
# COMPACT_ATOMS: atom_id res chain seq x y z
N VAL A 1 3.05 -10.40 15.38
CA VAL A 1 3.22 -10.00 13.97
C VAL A 1 4.37 -10.79 13.35
N ILE A 2 4.19 -11.33 12.15
CA ILE A 2 5.25 -11.97 11.35
C ILE A 2 5.54 -11.06 10.16
N VAL A 3 6.80 -10.75 9.88
CA VAL A 3 7.19 -9.93 8.72
C VAL A 3 8.07 -10.77 7.81
N THR A 4 7.57 -11.08 6.62
CA THR A 4 8.25 -11.92 5.64
C THR A 4 8.81 -11.04 4.53
N ILE A 5 10.11 -10.75 4.64
CA ILE A 5 10.80 -9.86 3.69
C ILE A 5 11.10 -10.57 2.37
N THR A 6 11.46 -11.85 2.44
CA THR A 6 12.00 -12.64 1.34
C THR A 6 11.10 -12.64 0.10
N GLU A 7 11.69 -12.37 -1.06
CA GLU A 7 11.09 -12.50 -2.39
C GLU A 7 11.35 -13.89 -2.98
N GLY A 8 10.49 -14.33 -3.90
CA GLY A 8 10.69 -15.58 -4.65
C GLY A 8 10.25 -16.85 -3.91
N ILE A 9 9.39 -16.71 -2.89
CA ILE A 9 8.78 -17.86 -2.22
C ILE A 9 7.79 -18.52 -3.20
N PRO A 10 7.85 -19.84 -3.42
CA PRO A 10 6.89 -20.52 -4.28
C PRO A 10 5.45 -20.28 -3.81
N VAL A 11 4.57 -19.94 -4.75
CA VAL A 11 3.14 -19.69 -4.47
C VAL A 11 2.50 -20.84 -3.69
N ASN A 12 2.83 -22.09 -4.04
CA ASN A 12 2.32 -23.28 -3.37
C ASN A 12 2.71 -23.37 -1.88
N ASP A 13 3.88 -22.85 -1.51
CA ASP A 13 4.29 -22.82 -0.11
C ASP A 13 3.58 -21.70 0.64
N MET A 14 3.36 -20.55 -0.02
CA MET A 14 2.53 -19.48 0.55
C MET A 14 1.06 -19.89 0.75
N VAL A 15 0.50 -20.75 -0.10
CA VAL A 15 -0.83 -21.35 0.14
C VAL A 15 -0.85 -22.10 1.47
N LYS A 16 0.14 -22.96 1.73
CA LYS A 16 0.23 -23.74 2.98
C LYS A 16 0.40 -22.84 4.20
N VAL A 17 1.25 -21.81 4.09
CA VAL A 17 1.46 -20.83 5.17
C VAL A 17 0.17 -20.09 5.48
N LYS A 18 -0.52 -19.57 4.47
CA LYS A 18 -1.77 -18.83 4.65
C LYS A 18 -2.86 -19.69 5.29
N GLU A 19 -2.99 -20.94 4.85
CA GLU A 19 -3.93 -21.90 5.43
C GLU A 19 -3.60 -22.21 6.90
N TYR A 20 -2.32 -22.39 7.23
CA TYR A 20 -1.90 -22.66 8.61
C TYR A 20 -2.16 -21.47 9.56
N LEU A 21 -1.99 -20.25 9.07
CA LEU A 21 -2.16 -19.03 9.85
C LEU A 21 -3.61 -18.57 10.01
N LYS A 22 -4.55 -19.08 9.20
CA LYS A 22 -5.94 -18.55 9.12
C LYS A 22 -6.68 -18.52 10.46
N ASP A 23 -6.41 -19.50 11.34
CA ASP A 23 -7.07 -19.66 12.65
C ASP A 23 -6.14 -19.24 13.81
N LYS A 24 -5.07 -18.50 13.51
CA LYS A 24 -4.10 -18.00 14.49
C LYS A 24 -4.28 -16.51 14.68
N GLU A 25 -4.12 -16.05 15.91
CA GLU A 25 -4.11 -14.62 16.24
C GLU A 25 -2.77 -13.98 15.85
N VAL A 26 -2.48 -13.95 14.55
CA VAL A 26 -1.22 -13.49 13.99
C VAL A 26 -1.46 -12.67 12.73
N THR A 27 -0.95 -11.43 12.72
CA THR A 27 -0.83 -10.62 11.51
C THR A 27 0.46 -10.96 10.77
N MET A 28 0.37 -11.25 9.47
CA MET A 28 1.52 -11.50 8.59
C MET A 28 1.65 -10.37 7.55
N ILE A 29 2.81 -9.73 7.50
CA ILE A 29 3.17 -8.74 6.45
C ILE A 29 4.08 -9.42 5.42
N GLY A 30 3.83 -9.21 4.13
CA GLY A 30 4.55 -9.88 3.03
C GLY A 30 3.89 -11.18 2.56
N PRO A 31 4.62 -12.04 1.81
CA PRO A 31 6.07 -12.00 1.53
C PRO A 31 6.45 -10.92 0.50
N ASN A 32 7.71 -10.92 0.06
CA ASN A 32 8.23 -9.98 -0.95
C ASN A 32 7.91 -8.53 -0.60
N CYS A 33 8.35 -8.09 0.58
CA CYS A 33 7.97 -6.79 1.11
C CYS A 33 9.15 -6.08 1.80
N PRO A 34 9.14 -4.75 1.86
CA PRO A 34 10.16 -4.00 2.61
C PRO A 34 9.95 -4.08 4.14
N GLY A 35 8.80 -4.58 4.59
CA GLY A 35 8.43 -4.74 6.00
C GLY A 35 7.45 -3.68 6.52
N ILE A 36 7.60 -3.30 7.78
CA ILE A 36 6.79 -2.28 8.46
C ILE A 36 7.68 -1.29 9.22
N MET A 37 7.26 -0.02 9.25
CA MET A 37 7.99 1.08 9.87
C MET A 37 7.04 2.05 10.55
N THR A 38 7.16 2.21 11.86
CA THR A 38 6.53 3.29 12.64
C THR A 38 7.58 4.34 12.93
N ALA A 39 7.38 5.56 12.43
CA ALA A 39 8.42 6.58 12.41
C ALA A 39 8.81 7.04 13.82
N GLY A 40 10.11 7.00 14.14
CA GLY A 40 10.61 7.35 15.47
C GLY A 40 10.49 6.24 16.52
N GLU A 41 9.86 5.11 16.21
CA GLU A 41 9.61 4.03 17.17
C GLU A 41 10.30 2.73 16.78
N ALA A 42 9.82 2.07 15.71
CA ALA A 42 10.24 0.71 15.39
C ALA A 42 10.29 0.45 13.88
N LYS A 43 11.30 -0.32 13.49
CA LYS A 43 11.51 -0.79 12.12
C LYS A 43 11.69 -2.30 12.09
N VAL A 44 10.83 -2.98 11.35
CA VAL A 44 10.98 -4.42 11.09
C VAL A 44 11.02 -4.62 9.57
N GLY A 45 12.23 -4.78 9.03
CA GLY A 45 12.46 -4.94 7.60
C GLY A 45 13.60 -4.08 7.07
N ILE A 46 13.58 -3.83 5.77
CA ILE A 46 14.68 -3.26 4.98
C ILE A 46 14.45 -1.80 4.54
N MET A 47 13.39 -1.15 5.03
CA MET A 47 13.17 0.27 4.78
C MET A 47 14.35 1.13 5.30
N PRO A 48 14.74 2.19 4.60
CA PRO A 48 15.79 3.10 5.08
C PRO A 48 15.24 4.00 6.20
N GLY A 49 15.61 3.76 7.46
CA GLY A 49 14.93 4.44 8.57
C GLY A 49 15.13 5.95 8.67
N PHE A 50 16.24 6.46 8.15
CA PHE A 50 16.61 7.88 8.24
C PHE A 50 15.74 8.82 7.38
N ILE A 51 14.96 8.30 6.42
CA ILE A 51 14.04 9.13 5.61
C ILE A 51 12.68 9.32 6.29
N PHE A 52 12.37 8.53 7.32
CA PHE A 52 11.10 8.61 8.03
C PHE A 52 11.16 9.68 9.11
N LYS A 53 10.17 10.57 9.11
CA LYS A 53 9.98 11.57 10.16
C LYS A 53 8.65 11.32 10.86
N PRO A 54 8.58 11.35 12.20
CA PRO A 54 7.31 11.23 12.92
C PRO A 54 6.28 12.23 12.42
N GLY A 55 5.06 11.75 12.17
CA GLY A 55 3.91 12.55 11.77
C GLY A 55 2.66 11.67 11.70
N ARG A 56 1.68 12.09 10.91
CA ARG A 56 0.31 11.55 10.98
C ARG A 56 -0.20 10.96 9.67
N ILE A 57 0.69 10.65 8.74
CA ILE A 57 0.33 10.05 7.45
C ILE A 57 0.66 8.55 7.46
N GLY A 58 -0.36 7.72 7.32
CA GLY A 58 -0.21 6.28 7.14
C GLY A 58 0.08 5.92 5.69
N ILE A 59 0.90 4.89 5.46
CA ILE A 59 1.23 4.42 4.10
C ILE A 59 1.01 2.91 4.00
N VAL A 60 0.32 2.47 2.96
CA VAL A 60 0.23 1.06 2.56
C VAL A 60 0.72 0.93 1.11
N SER A 61 1.61 -0.03 0.85
CA SER A 61 2.20 -0.20 -0.48
C SER A 61 2.59 -1.63 -0.80
N LYS A 62 2.40 -2.03 -2.07
CA LYS A 62 2.98 -3.29 -2.60
C LYS A 62 4.47 -3.15 -2.93
N SER A 63 4.92 -1.93 -3.27
CA SER A 63 6.28 -1.66 -3.73
C SER A 63 7.16 -1.01 -2.67
N GLY A 64 8.37 -1.54 -2.46
CA GLY A 64 9.36 -0.96 -1.54
C GLY A 64 9.80 0.44 -1.94
N THR A 65 10.40 0.62 -3.11
CA THR A 65 10.98 1.91 -3.52
C THR A 65 9.94 3.00 -3.72
N LEU A 66 8.74 2.68 -4.22
CA LEU A 66 7.65 3.67 -4.31
C LEU A 66 7.13 4.08 -2.92
N THR A 67 7.26 3.22 -1.90
CA THR A 67 6.99 3.64 -0.51
C THR A 67 7.96 4.73 -0.11
N TYR A 68 9.24 4.58 -0.43
CA TYR A 68 10.29 5.54 -0.05
C TYR A 68 10.11 6.87 -0.77
N GLU A 69 9.69 6.82 -2.04
CA GLU A 69 9.32 8.00 -2.83
C GLU A 69 8.16 8.77 -2.18
N ALA A 70 7.10 8.07 -1.78
CA ALA A 70 5.96 8.70 -1.09
C ALA A 70 6.36 9.32 0.25
N VAL A 71 7.21 8.62 1.02
CA VAL A 71 7.80 9.12 2.28
C VAL A 71 8.59 10.40 2.04
N ASP A 72 9.45 10.43 1.02
CA ASP A 72 10.23 11.62 0.69
C ASP A 72 9.34 12.81 0.29
N GLN A 73 8.35 12.58 -0.57
CA GLN A 73 7.44 13.63 -1.02
C GLN A 73 6.64 14.26 0.11
N ILE A 74 5.98 13.47 0.96
CA ILE A 74 5.23 14.04 2.09
C ILE A 74 6.15 14.71 3.11
N THR A 75 7.35 14.17 3.31
CA THR A 75 8.36 14.78 4.20
C THR A 75 8.80 16.15 3.71
N LYS A 76 8.99 16.30 2.39
CA LYS A 76 9.30 17.59 1.75
C LYS A 76 8.11 18.55 1.77
N ALA A 77 6.89 18.05 1.76
CA ALA A 77 5.66 18.83 1.92
C ALA A 77 5.36 19.21 3.38
N GLY A 78 6.30 19.02 4.31
CA GLY A 78 6.16 19.39 5.72
C GLY A 78 5.35 18.39 6.58
N LEU A 79 5.00 17.23 6.02
CA LEU A 79 4.32 16.16 6.73
C LEU A 79 5.31 15.13 7.29
N GLY A 80 4.80 14.19 8.07
CA GLY A 80 5.56 13.02 8.54
C GLY A 80 4.68 11.77 8.55
N GLN A 81 5.29 10.62 8.80
CA GLN A 81 4.62 9.32 8.75
C GLN A 81 4.21 8.88 10.15
N SER A 82 3.03 8.27 10.25
CA SER A 82 2.67 7.45 11.41
C SER A 82 3.33 6.08 11.21
N THR A 83 2.69 5.22 10.42
CA THR A 83 3.17 3.88 10.07
C THR A 83 3.13 3.64 8.55
N ALA A 84 4.21 3.09 8.00
CA ALA A 84 4.28 2.57 6.64
C ALA A 84 4.31 1.03 6.64
N ILE A 85 3.40 0.43 5.87
CA ILE A 85 3.19 -1.01 5.76
C ILE A 85 3.46 -1.43 4.31
N GLY A 86 4.59 -2.09 4.08
CA GLY A 86 4.85 -2.78 2.83
C GLY A 86 4.16 -4.14 2.82
N ILE A 87 3.04 -4.28 2.12
CA ILE A 87 2.23 -5.51 2.14
C ILE A 87 2.78 -6.61 1.22
N GLY A 88 3.57 -6.21 0.23
CA GLY A 88 4.32 -7.09 -0.66
C GLY A 88 3.76 -7.24 -2.08
N GLY A 89 4.64 -7.67 -2.99
CA GLY A 89 4.38 -7.80 -4.43
C GLY A 89 3.93 -9.19 -4.90
N ASP A 90 3.89 -10.18 -4.02
CA ASP A 90 3.55 -11.55 -4.40
C ASP A 90 2.03 -11.76 -4.60
N PRO A 91 1.60 -12.79 -5.36
CA PRO A 91 0.18 -13.06 -5.58
C PRO A 91 -0.59 -13.47 -4.32
N ILE A 92 0.11 -14.10 -3.36
CA ILE A 92 -0.46 -14.53 -2.08
C ILE A 92 0.32 -13.83 -0.95
N ILE A 93 -0.30 -12.81 -0.39
CA ILE A 93 0.21 -12.07 0.77
C ILE A 93 -0.63 -12.35 2.02
N GLY A 94 -0.07 -12.00 3.18
CA GLY A 94 -0.75 -12.03 4.48
C GLY A 94 -1.79 -10.90 4.60
N THR A 95 -1.36 -9.72 5.02
CA THR A 95 -2.19 -8.52 5.15
C THR A 95 -2.47 -7.92 3.78
N THR A 96 -3.76 -7.78 3.44
CA THR A 96 -4.18 -7.17 2.17
C THR A 96 -4.15 -5.64 2.23
N THR A 97 -4.28 -4.98 1.06
CA THR A 97 -4.44 -3.52 0.99
C THR A 97 -5.60 -3.05 1.86
N LYS A 98 -6.76 -3.71 1.78
CA LYS A 98 -7.93 -3.40 2.60
C LYS A 98 -7.60 -3.51 4.09
N ASP A 99 -7.00 -4.62 4.53
CA ASP A 99 -6.73 -4.84 5.95
C ASP A 99 -5.72 -3.83 6.52
N ALA A 100 -4.69 -3.48 5.73
CA ALA A 100 -3.76 -2.41 6.10
C ALA A 100 -4.44 -1.03 6.14
N VAL A 101 -5.32 -0.72 5.18
CA VAL A 101 -6.14 0.50 5.22
C VAL A 101 -7.00 0.54 6.48
N LYS A 102 -7.63 -0.57 6.88
CA LYS A 102 -8.44 -0.63 8.12
C LYS A 102 -7.62 -0.26 9.35
N LEU A 103 -6.42 -0.86 9.49
CA LEU A 103 -5.52 -0.56 10.62
C LEU A 103 -5.18 0.94 10.67
N LEU A 104 -4.84 1.54 9.53
CA LEU A 104 -4.53 2.98 9.46
C LEU A 104 -5.77 3.87 9.61
N MET A 105 -6.95 3.39 9.21
CA MET A 105 -8.22 4.10 9.39
C MET A 105 -8.65 4.13 10.85
N GLU A 106 -8.37 3.07 11.60
CA GLU A 106 -8.68 2.94 13.03
C GLU A 106 -7.64 3.62 13.93
N ASP A 107 -6.41 3.79 13.46
CA ASP A 107 -5.31 4.42 14.21
C ASP A 107 -5.56 5.91 14.51
N ALA A 108 -5.71 6.26 15.79
CA ALA A 108 -5.92 7.64 16.22
C ALA A 108 -4.74 8.58 15.90
N ASP A 109 -3.55 8.05 15.59
CA ASP A 109 -2.37 8.83 15.21
C ASP A 109 -2.16 8.98 13.70
N THR A 110 -3.14 8.53 12.91
CA THR A 110 -3.19 8.72 11.46
C THR A 110 -4.33 9.65 11.07
N ASP A 111 -4.03 10.70 10.31
CA ASP A 111 -5.00 11.68 9.79
C ASP A 111 -5.27 11.52 8.29
N GLY A 112 -4.37 10.86 7.55
CA GLY A 112 -4.51 10.61 6.12
C GLY A 112 -3.75 9.35 5.69
N ILE A 113 -4.21 8.70 4.62
CA ILE A 113 -3.64 7.42 4.17
C ILE A 113 -3.17 7.52 2.72
N ILE A 114 -1.94 7.09 2.46
CA ILE A 114 -1.42 6.88 1.10
C ILE A 114 -1.52 5.39 0.77
N MET A 115 -2.16 5.08 -0.35
CA MET A 115 -2.33 3.73 -0.87
C MET A 115 -1.63 3.57 -2.22
N ILE A 116 -0.56 2.79 -2.26
CA ILE A 116 0.21 2.52 -3.49
C ILE A 116 -0.03 1.10 -3.95
N GLY A 117 -0.73 1.00 -5.07
CA GLY A 117 -1.02 -0.26 -5.74
C GLY A 117 -0.28 -0.42 -7.05
N GLU A 118 -0.56 -1.52 -7.72
CA GLU A 118 -0.04 -1.84 -9.04
C GLU A 118 -1.07 -2.65 -9.84
N ILE A 119 -0.79 -2.99 -11.09
CA ILE A 119 -1.61 -3.92 -11.89
C ILE A 119 -1.73 -5.32 -11.26
N GLY A 120 -2.77 -6.07 -11.61
CA GLY A 120 -2.96 -7.47 -11.21
C GLY A 120 -3.75 -7.65 -9.92
N GLY A 121 -4.74 -8.55 -9.96
CA GLY A 121 -5.67 -8.78 -8.85
C GLY A 121 -6.56 -7.58 -8.54
N ASN A 122 -7.32 -7.65 -7.44
CA ASN A 122 -8.37 -6.69 -7.09
C ASN A 122 -8.24 -6.10 -5.68
N LEU A 123 -7.06 -6.19 -5.04
CA LEU A 123 -6.87 -5.76 -3.65
C LEU A 123 -7.18 -4.27 -3.44
N GLU A 124 -6.78 -3.42 -4.38
CA GLU A 124 -7.04 -1.98 -4.34
C GLU A 124 -8.53 -1.67 -4.58
N ALA A 125 -9.19 -2.40 -5.49
CA ALA A 125 -10.62 -2.25 -5.73
C ALA A 125 -11.44 -2.61 -4.46
N GLN A 126 -11.11 -3.74 -3.82
CA GLN A 126 -11.73 -4.14 -2.56
C GLN A 126 -11.47 -3.15 -1.41
N ALA A 127 -10.27 -2.55 -1.37
CA ALA A 127 -9.98 -1.48 -0.42
C ALA A 127 -10.83 -0.24 -0.71
N GLY A 128 -10.98 0.15 -1.98
CA GLY A 128 -11.84 1.25 -2.41
C GLY A 128 -13.29 1.06 -1.99
N GLU A 129 -13.89 -0.08 -2.28
CA GLU A 129 -15.28 -0.39 -1.90
C GLU A 129 -15.47 -0.33 -0.37
N TRP A 130 -14.49 -0.83 0.39
CA TRP A 130 -14.52 -0.74 1.84
C TRP A 130 -14.39 0.71 2.33
N ILE A 131 -13.49 1.51 1.75
CA ILE A 131 -13.33 2.95 2.04
C ILE A 131 -14.63 3.71 1.75
N LYS A 132 -15.31 3.42 0.64
CA LYS A 132 -16.59 4.06 0.30
C LYS A 132 -17.65 3.87 1.38
N ALA A 133 -17.67 2.69 2.00
CA ALA A 133 -18.66 2.34 3.01
C ALA A 133 -18.26 2.73 4.45
N ASN A 134 -16.97 2.83 4.75
CA ASN A 134 -16.47 2.92 6.15
C ASN A 134 -15.42 4.03 6.38
N GLY A 135 -14.92 4.67 5.32
CA GLY A 135 -13.81 5.59 5.39
C GLY A 135 -14.15 6.89 6.10
N THR A 136 -13.25 7.31 7.00
CA THR A 136 -13.37 8.55 7.79
C THR A 136 -12.20 9.51 7.58
N LYS A 137 -11.15 9.07 6.90
CA LYS A 137 -9.92 9.81 6.63
C LYS A 137 -9.67 9.92 5.13
N PRO A 138 -9.07 11.01 4.64
CA PRO A 138 -8.69 11.13 3.24
C PRO A 138 -7.71 10.02 2.83
N VAL A 139 -7.95 9.45 1.65
CA VAL A 139 -7.06 8.46 1.03
C VAL A 139 -6.57 8.97 -0.31
N VAL A 140 -5.24 9.06 -0.48
CA VAL A 140 -4.58 9.34 -1.76
C VAL A 140 -4.06 8.03 -2.33
N ALA A 141 -4.32 7.76 -3.61
CA ALA A 141 -3.87 6.53 -4.24
C ALA A 141 -3.08 6.75 -5.52
N PHE A 142 -2.08 5.91 -5.74
CA PHE A 142 -1.37 5.77 -7.01
C PHE A 142 -1.36 4.31 -7.42
N ILE A 143 -1.64 4.03 -8.71
CA ILE A 143 -1.65 2.69 -9.28
C ILE A 143 -0.60 2.59 -10.38
N ALA A 144 0.47 1.85 -10.13
CA ALA A 144 1.54 1.60 -11.08
C ALA A 144 1.12 0.65 -12.21
N GLY A 145 1.82 0.73 -13.35
CA GLY A 145 1.68 -0.23 -14.45
C GLY A 145 0.66 0.14 -15.53
N GLU A 146 0.30 1.42 -15.66
CA GLU A 146 -0.64 1.91 -16.69
C GLU A 146 -0.23 1.57 -18.13
N THR A 147 1.08 1.56 -18.40
CA THR A 147 1.66 1.24 -19.71
C THR A 147 2.05 -0.24 -19.86
N ALA A 148 1.66 -1.09 -18.91
CA ALA A 148 2.02 -2.50 -18.93
C ALA A 148 1.28 -3.26 -20.05
N PRO A 149 1.98 -4.08 -20.84
CA PRO A 149 1.33 -4.92 -21.86
C PRO A 149 0.53 -6.06 -21.20
N LYS A 150 -0.60 -6.45 -21.83
CA LYS A 150 -1.43 -7.56 -21.35
C LYS A 150 -0.64 -8.88 -21.32
N GLY A 151 -0.89 -9.70 -20.30
CA GLY A 151 -0.29 -11.04 -20.18
C GLY A 151 1.21 -11.09 -19.84
N ARG A 152 1.84 -9.94 -19.52
CA ARG A 152 3.24 -9.88 -19.11
C ARG A 152 3.36 -9.57 -17.62
N THR A 153 4.19 -10.35 -16.92
CA THR A 153 4.57 -10.07 -15.53
C THR A 153 5.57 -8.92 -15.47
N MET A 154 5.33 -7.97 -14.58
CA MET A 154 6.15 -6.75 -14.42
C MET A 154 6.90 -6.77 -13.08
N GLY A 155 8.11 -7.36 -13.07
CA GLY A 155 8.97 -7.40 -11.87
C GLY A 155 8.39 -8.28 -10.76
N HIS A 156 7.47 -7.72 -9.97
CA HIS A 156 6.74 -8.46 -8.94
C HIS A 156 5.92 -9.60 -9.55
N ALA A 157 5.91 -10.75 -8.88
CA ALA A 157 5.18 -11.93 -9.34
C ALA A 157 3.67 -11.70 -9.43
N GLY A 158 3.10 -10.83 -8.59
CA GLY A 158 1.68 -10.45 -8.62
C GLY A 158 1.32 -9.40 -9.68
N ALA A 159 2.28 -8.75 -10.31
CA ALA A 159 2.06 -7.66 -11.26
C ALA A 159 1.81 -8.20 -12.68
N ILE A 160 0.70 -8.92 -12.87
CA ILE A 160 0.25 -9.45 -14.16
C ILE A 160 -1.23 -9.12 -14.39
N VAL A 161 -1.55 -8.61 -15.58
CA VAL A 161 -2.94 -8.32 -15.98
C VAL A 161 -3.58 -9.61 -16.50
N GLY A 162 -4.47 -10.22 -15.71
CA GLY A 162 -5.20 -11.45 -16.04
C GLY A 162 -6.61 -11.19 -16.60
N GLY A 163 -7.24 -10.09 -16.20
CA GLY A 163 -8.57 -9.67 -16.67
C GLY A 163 -8.69 -8.16 -16.93
N GLU A 164 -9.86 -7.72 -17.39
CA GLU A 164 -10.12 -6.29 -17.67
C GLU A 164 -10.09 -5.43 -16.41
N GLU A 165 -10.53 -5.99 -15.27
CA GLU A 165 -10.54 -5.34 -13.96
C GLU A 165 -9.16 -5.26 -13.30
N ASP A 166 -8.20 -6.06 -13.76
CA ASP A 166 -6.83 -6.07 -13.22
C ASP A 166 -5.96 -4.92 -13.74
N THR A 167 -6.46 -4.18 -14.74
CA THR A 167 -5.74 -3.07 -15.36
C THR A 167 -5.63 -1.89 -14.41
N ALA A 168 -4.53 -1.12 -14.51
CA ALA A 168 -4.37 0.09 -13.71
C ALA A 168 -5.54 1.06 -13.96
N GLN A 169 -6.02 1.16 -15.20
CA GLN A 169 -7.15 2.03 -15.54
C GLN A 169 -8.45 1.61 -14.87
N ALA A 170 -8.76 0.31 -14.84
CA ALA A 170 -9.94 -0.18 -14.14
C ALA A 170 -9.85 0.12 -12.64
N LYS A 171 -8.70 -0.16 -12.02
CA LYS A 171 -8.46 0.14 -10.59
C LYS A 171 -8.59 1.64 -10.30
N LYS A 172 -7.96 2.50 -11.11
CA LYS A 172 -8.06 3.97 -10.97
C LYS A 172 -9.52 4.44 -11.04
N ARG A 173 -10.30 3.91 -12.00
CA ARG A 173 -11.73 4.24 -12.11
C ARG A 173 -12.52 3.81 -10.87
N ILE A 174 -12.39 2.54 -10.45
CA ILE A 174 -13.09 2.01 -9.27
C ILE A 174 -12.76 2.82 -8.02
N LEU A 175 -11.48 3.16 -7.81
CA LEU A 175 -11.04 3.96 -6.68
C LEU A 175 -11.64 5.36 -6.69
N ARG A 176 -11.68 6.04 -7.84
CA ARG A 176 -12.34 7.35 -7.99
C ARG A 176 -13.83 7.26 -7.67
N ASP A 177 -14.53 6.22 -8.16
CA ASP A 177 -15.95 5.97 -7.87
C ASP A 177 -16.22 5.66 -6.39
N CYS A 178 -15.17 5.31 -5.64
CA CYS A 178 -15.19 5.09 -4.20
C CYS A 178 -14.80 6.32 -3.38
N GLY A 179 -14.54 7.47 -4.02
CA GLY A 179 -14.15 8.71 -3.34
C GLY A 179 -12.66 8.79 -2.95
N VAL A 180 -11.83 7.87 -3.45
CA VAL A 180 -10.37 7.91 -3.23
C VAL A 180 -9.74 8.94 -4.18
N HIS A 181 -8.80 9.74 -3.66
CA HIS A 181 -8.08 10.74 -4.43
C HIS A 181 -6.94 10.09 -5.24
N VAL A 182 -7.27 9.64 -6.45
CA VAL A 182 -6.31 8.97 -7.33
C VAL A 182 -5.46 9.98 -8.09
N VAL A 183 -4.14 9.95 -7.89
CA VAL A 183 -3.16 10.72 -8.66
C VAL A 183 -2.68 9.92 -9.87
N ASP A 184 -2.43 10.62 -10.99
CA ASP A 184 -1.97 9.99 -12.22
C ASP A 184 -0.45 9.90 -12.31
N SER A 185 0.27 10.87 -11.75
CA SER A 185 1.72 10.84 -11.60
C SER A 185 2.11 10.40 -10.20
N PRO A 186 3.12 9.51 -10.04
CA PRO A 186 3.66 9.21 -8.72
C PRO A 186 4.29 10.44 -8.04
N ALA A 187 4.66 11.48 -8.81
CA ALA A 187 5.23 12.73 -8.29
C ALA A 187 4.21 13.62 -7.55
N ASP A 188 2.92 13.35 -7.70
CA ASP A 188 1.85 14.19 -7.17
C ASP A 188 1.32 13.69 -5.82
N ILE A 189 1.81 12.55 -5.31
CA ILE A 189 1.32 11.90 -4.09
C ILE A 189 1.42 12.85 -2.89
N GLY A 190 2.61 13.44 -2.67
CA GLY A 190 2.85 14.27 -1.51
C GLY A 190 2.05 15.58 -1.53
N ILE A 191 2.00 16.24 -2.68
CA ILE A 191 1.26 17.50 -2.86
C ILE A 191 -0.24 17.26 -2.65
N LYS A 192 -0.81 16.21 -3.23
CA LYS A 192 -2.22 15.88 -3.05
C LYS A 192 -2.54 15.54 -1.59
N MET A 193 -1.67 14.82 -0.88
CA MET A 193 -1.89 14.54 0.54
C MET A 193 -1.87 15.83 1.38
N ALA A 194 -0.87 16.70 1.17
CA ALA A 194 -0.76 17.98 1.88
C ALA A 194 -1.99 18.88 1.68
N GLU A 195 -2.51 18.96 0.45
CA GLU A 195 -3.75 19.66 0.13
C GLU A 195 -4.93 19.16 0.98
N LEU A 196 -5.09 17.83 1.10
CA LEU A 196 -6.23 17.22 1.80
C LEU A 196 -6.17 17.37 3.32
N VAL A 197 -4.96 17.38 3.90
CA VAL A 197 -4.78 17.54 5.36
C VAL A 197 -4.56 19.00 5.78
N GLY A 198 -4.69 19.94 4.85
CA GLY A 198 -4.66 21.39 5.14
C GLY A 198 -3.27 21.95 5.43
N VAL A 199 -2.21 21.29 4.95
CA VAL A 199 -0.84 21.82 5.02
C VAL A 199 -0.53 22.52 3.70
N THR A 200 -0.31 23.83 3.76
CA THR A 200 0.17 24.59 2.60
C THR A 200 1.66 24.30 2.44
N ALA A 201 2.02 23.63 1.34
CA ALA A 201 3.40 23.32 0.96
C ALA A 201 4.21 24.58 0.63
#